data_AF-A0A962D4V7-F1
#
_entry.id   AF-A0A962D4V7-F1
#
_cell.length_a   1.000
_cell.length_b   1.000
_cell.length_c   1.000
_cell.angle_alpha   90.00
_cell.angle_beta   90.00
_cell.angle_gamma   90.00
#
_symmetry.space_group_name_H-M   'P 1'
#
loop_
_entity.id
_entity.type
_entity.pdbx_description
1 polymer ?
#
loop_
_entity_poly.entity_id
_entity_poly.type
_entity_poly.pdbx_seq_one_letter_code
_entity_poly.pdbx_strand_id
1 'polypeptide(L)'
;QAMADARAAVRLDPAPVVRAEHIYVLGRCEHHQDASDLAAQLRSESQAGYITPIALLLVALALDERSAALDALEAAVRNGNMILGLATAPALDAIRSEPRFLALLAQLNAESRAVSSR
;
A
#
# COMPACT_ATOMS: atom_id res chain seq x y z
N GLN A 1 -19.96 -13.99 2.64
CA GLN A 1 -19.52 -13.98 1.23
C GLN A 1 -18.13 -13.33 1.04
N ALA A 2 -17.95 -12.03 1.30
CA ALA A 2 -16.69 -11.31 0.99
C ALA A 2 -15.39 -11.93 1.58
N MET A 3 -15.43 -12.49 2.80
CA MET A 3 -14.27 -13.17 3.41
C MET A 3 -13.90 -14.51 2.77
N ALA A 4 -14.87 -15.27 2.26
CA ALA A 4 -14.62 -16.57 1.65
C ALA A 4 -13.95 -16.39 0.28
N ASP A 5 -14.35 -15.35 -0.45
CA ASP A 5 -13.80 -15.00 -1.76
C ASP A 5 -12.36 -14.49 -1.65
N ALA A 6 -12.03 -13.72 -0.60
CA ALA A 6 -10.70 -13.17 -0.41
C ALA A 6 -9.65 -14.24 -0.01
N ARG A 7 -10.02 -15.22 0.84
CA ARG A 7 -9.18 -16.39 1.15
C ARG A 7 -8.98 -17.33 -0.05
N ALA A 8 -9.99 -17.44 -0.92
CA ALA A 8 -9.89 -18.21 -2.16
C ALA A 8 -9.02 -17.50 -3.22
N ALA A 9 -9.06 -16.16 -3.30
CA ALA A 9 -8.28 -15.36 -4.24
C ALA A 9 -6.76 -15.52 -4.03
N VAL A 10 -6.29 -15.59 -2.77
CA VAL A 10 -4.86 -15.86 -2.46
C VAL A 10 -4.39 -17.24 -2.94
N ARG A 11 -5.29 -18.22 -3.10
CA ARG A 11 -4.95 -19.54 -3.67
C ARG A 11 -4.94 -19.54 -5.19
N LEU A 12 -5.53 -18.54 -5.85
CA LEU A 12 -5.74 -18.52 -7.31
C LEU A 12 -4.83 -17.54 -8.06
N ASP A 13 -4.31 -16.51 -7.40
CA ASP A 13 -3.26 -15.64 -7.97
C ASP A 13 -2.15 -15.34 -6.93
N PRO A 14 -0.92 -15.87 -7.12
CA PRO A 14 0.19 -15.71 -6.19
C PRO A 14 0.86 -14.32 -6.28
N ALA A 15 0.41 -13.43 -7.15
CA ALA A 15 1.02 -12.12 -7.32
C ALA A 15 1.07 -11.35 -5.98
N PRO A 16 2.24 -10.85 -5.54
CA PRO A 16 2.40 -10.15 -4.26
C PRO A 16 1.42 -8.98 -4.03
N VAL A 17 0.95 -8.34 -5.10
CA VAL A 17 0.00 -7.23 -5.04
C VAL A 17 -1.42 -7.69 -4.64
N VAL A 18 -1.90 -8.81 -5.18
CA VAL A 18 -3.23 -9.37 -4.87
C VAL A 18 -3.28 -9.82 -3.40
N ARG A 19 -2.18 -10.37 -2.89
CA ARG A 19 -2.04 -10.72 -1.47
C ARG A 19 -2.03 -9.50 -0.56
N ALA A 20 -1.35 -8.43 -0.96
CA ALA A 20 -1.30 -7.19 -0.19
C ALA A 20 -2.66 -6.49 -0.12
N GLU A 21 -3.47 -6.53 -1.19
CA GLU A 21 -4.86 -6.04 -1.16
C GLU A 21 -5.71 -6.82 -0.16
N HIS A 22 -5.56 -8.14 -0.10
CA HIS A 22 -6.28 -8.96 0.88
C HIS A 22 -5.85 -8.65 2.32
N ILE A 23 -4.54 -8.49 2.58
CA ILE A 23 -4.02 -8.09 3.89
C ILE A 23 -4.61 -6.74 4.32
N TYR A 24 -4.67 -5.78 3.39
CA TYR A 24 -5.28 -4.46 3.63
C TYR A 24 -6.76 -4.57 4.03
N VAL A 25 -7.55 -5.37 3.30
CA VAL A 25 -8.98 -5.57 3.62
C VAL A 25 -9.15 -6.22 5.00
N LEU A 26 -8.33 -7.23 5.34
CA LEU A 26 -8.37 -7.89 6.65
C LEU A 26 -8.05 -6.93 7.81
N GLY A 27 -7.02 -6.10 7.67
CA GLY A 27 -6.66 -5.09 8.66
C GLY A 27 -7.79 -4.08 8.90
N ARG A 28 -8.55 -3.74 7.87
CA ARG A 28 -9.71 -2.82 7.97
C ARG A 28 -10.96 -3.44 8.61
N CYS A 29 -11.05 -4.76 8.69
CA CYS A 29 -12.18 -5.50 9.28
C CYS A 29 -11.95 -5.93 10.73
N GLU A 30 -11.02 -5.31 11.46
CA GLU A 30 -10.63 -5.67 12.85
C GLU A 30 -10.00 -7.07 13.00
N HIS A 31 -9.61 -7.72 11.89
CA HIS A 31 -8.93 -9.02 11.88
C HIS A 31 -7.41 -8.82 11.89
N HIS A 32 -6.91 -8.08 12.88
CA HIS A 32 -5.53 -7.61 12.94
C HIS A 32 -4.51 -8.77 13.00
N GLN A 33 -4.88 -9.89 13.65
CA GLN A 33 -3.99 -11.05 13.74
C GLN A 33 -3.85 -11.77 12.38
N ASP A 34 -4.96 -12.02 11.68
CA ASP A 34 -4.93 -12.64 10.34
C ASP A 34 -4.15 -11.78 9.33
N ALA A 35 -4.31 -10.45 9.41
CA ALA A 35 -3.55 -9.51 8.59
C ALA A 35 -2.04 -9.54 8.91
N SER A 36 -1.69 -9.64 10.19
CA SER A 36 -0.30 -9.73 10.65
C SER A 36 0.37 -11.02 10.19
N ASP A 37 -0.30 -12.17 10.32
CA ASP A 37 0.24 -13.46 9.93
C ASP A 37 0.50 -13.54 8.42
N LEU A 38 -0.46 -13.06 7.60
CA LEU A 38 -0.30 -12.99 6.14
C LEU A 38 0.77 -11.98 5.72
N ALA A 39 0.91 -10.86 6.44
CA ALA A 39 1.97 -9.89 6.20
C ALA A 39 3.36 -10.46 6.51
N ALA A 40 3.51 -11.19 7.62
CA ALA A 40 4.75 -11.86 7.97
C ALA A 40 5.12 -12.90 6.92
N GLN A 41 4.14 -13.67 6.44
CA GLN A 41 4.36 -14.64 5.37
C GLN A 41 4.80 -13.94 4.06
N LEU A 42 4.10 -12.88 3.65
CA LEU A 42 4.44 -12.13 2.44
C LEU A 42 5.84 -11.50 2.52
N ARG A 43 6.23 -10.94 3.67
CA ARG A 43 7.58 -10.39 3.93
C ARG A 43 8.65 -11.47 3.95
N SER A 44 8.37 -12.65 4.49
CA SER A 44 9.33 -13.76 4.47
C SER A 44 9.56 -14.26 3.04
N GLU A 45 8.52 -14.33 2.22
CA GLU A 45 8.62 -14.73 0.81
C GLU A 45 9.30 -13.65 -0.05
N SER A 46 9.22 -12.37 0.35
CA SER A 46 9.93 -11.25 -0.27
C SER A 46 11.45 -11.39 -0.21
N GLN A 47 11.98 -12.19 0.71
CA GLN A 47 13.42 -12.45 0.78
C GLN A 47 13.90 -13.25 -0.45
N ALA A 48 12.99 -13.90 -1.18
CA ALA A 48 13.27 -14.67 -2.38
C ALA A 48 12.83 -13.98 -3.69
N GLY A 49 12.17 -12.81 -3.63
CA GLY A 49 11.64 -12.12 -4.82
C GLY A 49 11.23 -10.67 -4.58
N TYR A 50 11.22 -9.86 -5.65
CA TYR A 50 10.86 -8.44 -5.56
C TYR A 50 9.38 -8.25 -5.22
N ILE A 51 9.11 -7.51 -4.14
CA ILE A 51 7.77 -7.02 -3.81
C ILE A 51 7.64 -5.57 -4.23
N THR A 52 6.54 -5.25 -4.91
CA THR A 52 6.30 -3.89 -5.37
C THR A 52 6.08 -2.94 -4.19
N PRO A 53 6.53 -1.68 -4.28
CA PRO A 53 6.30 -0.70 -3.23
C PRO A 53 4.82 -0.48 -2.87
N ILE A 54 3.91 -0.67 -3.84
CA ILE A 54 2.45 -0.64 -3.59
C ILE A 54 2.02 -1.78 -2.66
N ALA A 55 2.53 -2.99 -2.87
CA ALA A 55 2.21 -4.11 -1.99
C ALA A 55 2.73 -3.86 -0.56
N LEU A 56 3.93 -3.29 -0.41
CA LEU A 56 4.48 -2.91 0.90
C LEU A 56 3.65 -1.81 1.57
N LEU A 57 3.18 -0.82 0.81
CA LEU A 57 2.32 0.25 1.31
C LEU A 57 1.02 -0.31 1.87
N LEU A 58 0.33 -1.18 1.13
CA LEU A 58 -0.93 -1.79 1.57
C LEU A 58 -0.78 -2.61 2.85
N VAL A 59 0.30 -3.39 2.97
CA VAL A 59 0.62 -4.15 4.18
C VAL A 59 0.88 -3.21 5.36
N ALA A 60 1.70 -2.17 5.17
CA ALA A 60 2.03 -1.24 6.24
C ALA A 60 0.79 -0.48 6.74
N LEU A 61 -0.12 -0.11 5.85
CA LEU A 61 -1.40 0.51 6.22
C LEU A 61 -2.32 -0.45 6.97
N ALA A 62 -2.33 -1.74 6.62
CA ALA A 62 -3.11 -2.76 7.32
C ALA A 62 -2.67 -2.97 8.77
N LEU A 63 -1.38 -2.72 9.05
CA LEU A 63 -0.74 -2.94 10.34
C LEU A 63 -0.54 -1.65 11.17
N ASP A 64 -1.06 -0.51 10.69
CA ASP A 64 -0.82 0.84 11.23
C ASP A 64 0.69 1.20 11.37
N GLU A 65 1.54 0.64 10.50
CA GLU A 65 2.98 0.90 10.46
C GLU A 65 3.28 2.18 9.66
N ARG A 66 3.01 3.34 10.24
CA ARG A 66 3.03 4.65 9.55
C ARG A 66 4.34 4.98 8.84
N SER A 67 5.48 4.78 9.53
CA SER A 67 6.79 5.06 8.92
C SER A 67 7.07 4.18 7.71
N ALA A 68 6.75 2.87 7.80
CA ALA A 68 6.93 1.94 6.70
C ALA A 68 5.97 2.24 5.53
N ALA A 69 4.75 2.68 5.83
CA ALA A 69 3.79 3.13 4.83
C ALA A 69 4.33 4.35 4.07
N LEU A 70 4.89 5.34 4.76
CA LEU A 70 5.50 6.52 4.12
C LEU A 70 6.70 6.15 3.24
N ASP A 71 7.59 5.27 3.70
CA ASP A 71 8.75 4.82 2.92
C ASP A 71 8.32 4.09 1.64
N ALA A 72 7.34 3.19 1.75
CA ALA A 72 6.79 2.45 0.63
C ALA A 72 6.05 3.37 -0.35
N LEU A 73 5.32 4.37 0.15
CA LEU A 73 4.63 5.37 -0.65
C LEU A 73 5.62 6.21 -1.48
N GLU A 74 6.66 6.74 -0.86
CA GLU A 74 7.69 7.51 -1.55
C GLU A 74 8.41 6.66 -2.63
N ALA A 75 8.68 5.39 -2.33
CA ALA A 75 9.26 4.46 -3.30
C ALA A 75 8.31 4.14 -4.46
N ALA A 76 7.01 4.01 -4.20
CA ALA A 76 6.00 3.77 -5.22
C ALA A 76 5.89 4.95 -6.20
N VAL A 77 5.90 6.18 -5.66
CA VAL A 77 5.90 7.41 -6.45
C VAL A 77 7.17 7.53 -7.31
N ARG A 78 8.35 7.28 -6.75
CA ARG A 78 9.63 7.34 -7.51
C ARG A 78 9.67 6.37 -8.69
N ASN A 79 9.03 5.21 -8.57
CA ASN A 79 9.03 4.19 -9.62
C ASN A 79 7.98 4.43 -10.72
N GLY A 80 7.32 5.59 -10.72
CA GLY A 80 6.35 5.96 -11.76
C GLY A 80 5.05 5.15 -11.70
N ASN A 81 4.82 4.39 -10.63
CA ASN A 81 3.52 3.80 -10.39
C ASN A 81 2.54 4.95 -10.14
N MET A 82 1.67 5.24 -11.12
CA MET A 82 0.66 6.27 -10.97
C MET A 82 -0.26 5.89 -9.82
N ILE A 83 -0.07 6.53 -8.69
CA ILE A 83 -1.02 6.47 -7.61
C ILE A 83 -1.99 7.65 -7.76
N LEU A 84 -2.74 7.64 -8.86
CA LEU A 84 -3.66 8.72 -9.23
C LEU A 84 -4.79 8.90 -8.18
N GLY A 85 -4.92 7.99 -7.22
CA GLY A 85 -5.87 8.04 -6.12
C GLY A 85 -5.29 8.41 -4.75
N LEU A 86 -4.00 8.75 -4.58
CA LEU A 86 -3.42 9.00 -3.23
C LEU A 86 -4.15 10.07 -2.44
N ALA A 87 -4.46 11.19 -3.08
CA ALA A 87 -5.09 12.32 -2.40
C ALA A 87 -6.48 11.96 -1.86
N THR A 88 -7.18 11.02 -2.50
CA THR A 88 -8.58 10.70 -2.24
C THR A 88 -8.78 9.30 -1.65
N ALA A 89 -7.74 8.46 -1.57
CA ALA A 89 -7.84 7.12 -1.03
C ALA A 89 -8.05 7.17 0.50
N PRO A 90 -9.17 6.64 1.03
CA PRO A 90 -9.40 6.57 2.48
C PRO A 90 -8.37 5.69 3.21
N ALA A 91 -7.62 4.88 2.46
CA ALA A 91 -6.51 4.07 2.97
C ALA A 91 -5.38 4.92 3.58
N LEU A 92 -5.20 6.14 3.08
CA LEU A 92 -4.09 7.01 3.49
C LEU A 92 -4.47 7.98 4.59
N ASP A 93 -5.72 7.95 5.06
CA ASP A 93 -6.19 8.81 6.15
C ASP A 93 -5.27 8.66 7.39
N ALA A 94 -4.78 7.45 7.65
CA ALA A 94 -3.87 7.12 8.74
C ALA A 94 -2.51 7.85 8.65
N ILE A 95 -2.07 8.23 7.45
CA ILE A 95 -0.80 8.93 7.21
C ILE A 95 -1.00 10.33 6.61
N ARG A 96 -2.25 10.79 6.43
CA ARG A 96 -2.56 12.04 5.72
C ARG A 96 -2.09 13.29 6.48
N SER A 97 -2.04 13.22 7.81
CA SER A 97 -1.53 14.29 8.66
C SER A 97 0.00 14.32 8.77
N GLU A 98 0.69 13.32 8.21
CA GLU A 98 2.14 13.22 8.36
C GLU A 98 2.86 14.29 7.52
N PRO A 99 3.86 15.01 8.10
CA PRO A 99 4.59 16.04 7.36
C PRO A 99 5.22 15.51 6.06
N ARG A 100 5.71 14.26 6.08
CA ARG A 100 6.26 13.58 4.90
C ARG A 100 5.23 13.38 3.79
N PHE A 101 4.00 13.03 4.15
CA PHE A 101 2.91 12.87 3.19
C PHE A 101 2.55 14.21 2.51
N LEU A 102 2.45 15.28 3.30
CA LEU A 102 2.16 16.62 2.79
C LEU A 102 3.27 17.13 1.86
N ALA A 103 4.54 16.90 2.22
CA ALA A 103 5.69 17.26 1.40
C ALA A 103 5.67 16.52 0.05
N LEU A 104 5.36 15.22 0.06
CA LEU A 104 5.25 14.41 -1.15
C LEU A 104 4.12 14.90 -2.07
N LEU A 105 2.95 15.24 -1.52
CA LEU A 105 1.86 15.82 -2.30
C LEU A 105 2.22 17.18 -2.91
N ALA A 106 2.91 18.03 -2.15
CA ALA A 106 3.37 19.33 -2.66
C ALA A 106 4.34 19.15 -3.84
N GLN A 107 5.26 18.19 -3.75
CA GLN A 107 6.18 17.84 -4.84
C GLN A 107 5.42 17.38 -6.10
N LEU A 108 4.49 16.43 -5.95
CA LEU A 108 3.73 15.89 -7.09
C LEU A 108 2.88 16.95 -7.79
N ASN A 109 2.26 17.85 -7.01
CA ASN A 109 1.51 18.97 -7.57
C ASN A 109 2.39 19.96 -8.34
N ALA A 110 3.61 20.22 -7.86
CA ALA A 110 4.56 21.09 -8.55
C ALA A 110 5.01 20.47 -9.89
N GLU A 111 5.32 19.18 -9.90
CA GLU A 111 5.71 18.43 -11.10
C GLU A 111 4.59 18.39 -12.15
N SER A 112 3.35 18.13 -11.74
CA SER A 112 2.17 18.11 -12.63
C SER A 112 1.91 19.47 -13.31
N ARG A 113 2.07 20.57 -12.56
CA ARG A 113 1.94 21.94 -13.11
C ARG A 113 3.03 22.26 -14.13
N ALA A 114 4.27 21.83 -13.90
CA ALA A 114 5.38 22.05 -14.81
C ALA A 114 5.23 21.29 -16.15
N VAL A 115 4.57 20.13 -16.13
CA VAL A 115 4.24 19.36 -17.34
C VAL A 115 3.11 20.00 -18.13
N SER A 116 2.12 20.61 -17.47
CA SER A 116 0.97 21.26 -18.13
C SER A 116 1.30 22.63 -18.76
N SER A 117 2.48 23.18 -18.47
CA SER A 117 2.95 24.48 -18.99
C SER A 117 3.96 24.37 -20.14
N ARG A 118 4.13 23.18 -20.73
CA ARG A 118 4.96 22.92 -21.92
C ARG A 118 4.07 22.52 -23.10
#